data_AF-A0A2H0SRZ1-F1
#
_entry.id   AF-A0A2H0SRZ1-F1
#
_cell.length_a   1.000
_cell.length_b   1.000
_cell.length_c   1.000
_cell.angle_alpha   90.00
_cell.angle_beta   90.00
_cell.angle_gamma   90.00
#
_symmetry.space_group_name_H-M   'P 1'
#
loop_
_entity.id
_entity.type
_entity.pdbx_description
1 polymer ?
#
loop_
_entity_poly.entity_id
_entity_poly.type
_entity_poly.pdbx_seq_one_letter_code
_entity_poly.pdbx_strand_id
1 'polypeptide(L)'
;MTSQSTNTTADDWIAATVLRGDQTGRTINFPSLNLDAALWPKALQAQPGVYASLVQIAGRRYKGALYYGPRLVKKEVHNVLEIHVFDFAEEIYDQTIEFQIGAFVRPPLDFDSLDGLKQQLAEDVARVVGL
;
A
#
# COMPACT_ATOMS: atom_id res chain seq x y z
N MET A 1 -10.36 -27.92 -6.48
CA MET A 1 -10.38 -26.90 -5.41
C MET A 1 -10.59 -25.56 -6.08
N THR A 2 -11.79 -25.02 -5.94
CA THR A 2 -12.29 -23.90 -6.73
C THR A 2 -11.64 -22.61 -6.23
N SER A 3 -10.68 -22.07 -6.99
CA SER A 3 -10.17 -20.72 -6.78
C SER A 3 -11.33 -19.74 -7.03
N GLN A 4 -11.94 -19.24 -5.96
CA GLN A 4 -12.87 -18.11 -6.07
C GLN A 4 -12.05 -16.88 -6.45
N SER A 5 -12.07 -16.56 -7.75
CA SER A 5 -11.60 -15.28 -8.27
C SER A 5 -12.57 -14.20 -7.81
N THR A 6 -12.24 -13.47 -6.75
CA THR A 6 -13.01 -12.29 -6.37
C THR A 6 -12.71 -11.17 -7.39
N ASN A 7 -13.76 -10.74 -8.09
CA ASN A 7 -13.71 -9.60 -8.99
C ASN A 7 -13.86 -8.35 -8.10
N THR A 8 -12.76 -7.87 -7.52
CA THR A 8 -12.76 -6.68 -6.67
C THR A 8 -13.02 -5.44 -7.51
N THR A 9 -14.10 -4.73 -7.22
CA THR A 9 -14.44 -3.41 -7.77
C THR A 9 -13.85 -2.30 -6.89
N ALA A 10 -13.87 -1.05 -7.38
CA ALA A 10 -13.34 0.11 -6.63
C ALA A 10 -14.05 0.35 -5.27
N ASP A 11 -15.27 -0.17 -5.10
CA ASP A 11 -16.07 0.02 -3.89
C ASP A 11 -15.91 -1.12 -2.87
N ASP A 12 -15.23 -2.21 -3.22
CA ASP A 12 -15.08 -3.35 -2.33
C ASP A 12 -13.99 -3.10 -1.27
N TRP A 13 -14.33 -3.35 -0.01
CA TRP A 13 -13.36 -3.38 1.09
C TRP A 13 -12.63 -4.72 1.10
N ILE A 14 -11.30 -4.65 1.21
CA ILE A 14 -10.40 -5.78 1.17
C ILE A 14 -9.77 -5.91 2.55
N ALA A 15 -9.99 -7.05 3.20
CA ALA A 15 -9.35 -7.37 4.47
C ALA A 15 -7.94 -7.93 4.23
N ALA A 16 -6.96 -7.42 4.97
CA ALA A 16 -5.60 -7.94 4.96
C ALA A 16 -4.96 -7.85 6.34
N THR A 17 -4.12 -8.84 6.67
CA THR A 17 -3.36 -8.86 7.92
C THR A 17 -2.11 -7.99 7.79
N VAL A 18 -1.85 -7.15 8.79
CA VAL A 18 -0.63 -6.36 8.84
C VAL A 18 0.55 -7.26 9.20
N LEU A 19 1.47 -7.40 8.25
CA LEU A 19 2.70 -8.14 8.37
C LEU A 19 3.80 -7.31 9.02
N ARG A 20 4.68 -8.02 9.72
CA ARG A 20 5.94 -7.47 10.18
C ARG A 20 6.92 -7.35 9.01
N GLY A 21 7.04 -6.15 8.43
CA GLY A 21 8.08 -5.81 7.46
C GLY A 21 9.45 -5.56 8.11
N ASP A 22 10.44 -5.19 7.30
CA ASP A 22 11.79 -4.83 7.77
C ASP A 22 11.90 -3.41 8.35
N GLN A 23 10.77 -2.70 8.43
CA GLN A 23 10.63 -1.36 9.02
C GLN A 23 11.48 -0.27 8.32
N THR A 24 11.99 -0.53 7.12
CA THR A 24 12.90 0.41 6.42
C THR A 24 12.23 1.75 6.11
N GLY A 25 10.91 1.77 5.85
CA GLY A 25 10.15 3.00 5.62
C GLY A 25 10.26 4.03 6.75
N ARG A 26 10.49 3.60 7.99
CA ARG A 26 10.70 4.50 9.14
C ARG A 26 11.98 5.32 9.02
N THR A 27 13.01 4.77 8.37
CA THR A 27 14.30 5.46 8.18
C THR A 27 14.17 6.64 7.21
N ILE A 28 13.08 6.70 6.43
CA ILE A 28 12.79 7.77 5.48
C ILE A 28 11.54 8.58 5.83
N ASN A 29 11.04 8.50 7.06
CA ASN A 29 9.81 9.14 7.52
C ASN A 29 8.55 8.75 6.71
N PHE A 30 8.51 7.53 6.18
CA PHE A 30 7.37 6.99 5.45
C PHE A 30 6.98 5.61 6.00
N PRO A 31 6.41 5.54 7.22
CA PRO A 31 6.01 4.28 7.82
C PRO A 31 4.88 3.63 7.00
N SER A 32 5.12 2.44 6.46
CA SER A 32 4.11 1.66 5.75
C SER A 32 3.73 0.41 6.52
N LEU A 33 2.44 0.07 6.47
CA LEU A 33 1.94 -1.23 6.87
C LEU A 33 2.16 -2.18 5.70
N ASN A 34 2.88 -3.28 5.94
CA ASN A 34 3.01 -4.36 4.96
C ASN A 34 1.77 -5.24 5.10
N LEU A 35 1.11 -5.60 4.00
CA LEU A 35 -0.15 -6.33 4.05
C LEU A 35 -0.01 -7.74 3.47
N ASP A 36 -0.50 -8.73 4.19
CA ASP A 36 -0.69 -10.08 3.67
C ASP A 36 -1.95 -10.11 2.81
N ALA A 37 -1.78 -10.05 1.50
CA ALA A 37 -2.88 -10.34 0.60
C ALA A 37 -2.61 -11.70 -0.04
N ALA A 38 -3.06 -12.75 0.66
CA ALA A 38 -2.89 -14.14 0.28
C ALA A 38 -3.26 -14.47 -1.18
N LEU A 39 -4.01 -13.63 -1.89
CA LEU A 39 -4.22 -13.71 -3.34
C LEU A 39 -4.42 -12.31 -3.98
N TRP A 40 -3.43 -11.41 -3.87
CA TRP A 40 -3.38 -10.05 -4.47
C TRP A 40 -4.56 -9.68 -5.39
N PRO A 41 -5.35 -8.62 -5.10
CA PRO A 41 -6.49 -8.23 -5.93
C PRO A 41 -6.10 -8.13 -7.42
N LYS A 42 -6.90 -8.73 -8.31
CA LYS A 42 -6.59 -8.76 -9.77
C LYS A 42 -6.38 -7.37 -10.36
N ALA A 43 -7.09 -6.37 -9.84
CA ALA A 43 -6.93 -4.97 -10.24
C ALA A 43 -5.49 -4.47 -10.06
N LEU A 44 -4.87 -4.79 -8.91
CA LEU A 44 -3.48 -4.40 -8.63
C LEU A 44 -2.49 -5.18 -9.51
N GLN A 45 -2.76 -6.47 -9.78
CA GLN A 45 -1.93 -7.27 -10.68
C GLN A 45 -1.96 -6.74 -12.12
N ALA A 46 -3.11 -6.25 -12.59
CA ALA A 46 -3.26 -5.70 -13.94
C ALA A 46 -2.51 -4.38 -14.12
N GLN A 47 -2.38 -3.59 -13.05
CA GLN A 47 -1.70 -2.30 -13.07
C GLN A 47 -0.93 -2.06 -11.76
N PRO A 48 0.33 -2.51 -11.66
CA PRO A 48 1.17 -2.17 -10.51
C PRO A 48 1.38 -0.66 -10.38
N GLY A 49 1.55 -0.18 -9.15
CA GLY A 49 1.79 1.23 -8.87
C GLY A 49 1.24 1.71 -7.54
N VAL A 50 1.12 3.03 -7.43
CA VAL A 50 0.56 3.76 -6.30
C VAL A 50 -0.89 4.10 -6.57
N TYR A 51 -1.73 3.94 -5.55
CA TYR A 51 -3.16 4.19 -5.56
C TYR A 51 -3.54 5.03 -4.33
N ALA A 52 -4.55 5.88 -4.49
CA ALA A 52 -5.28 6.39 -3.33
C ALA A 52 -6.04 5.25 -2.65
N SER A 53 -6.20 5.31 -1.33
CA SER A 53 -6.90 4.29 -0.57
C SER A 53 -7.63 4.88 0.62
N LEU A 54 -8.79 4.31 0.92
CA LEU A 54 -9.45 4.46 2.22
C LEU A 54 -9.12 3.25 3.07
N VAL A 55 -8.82 3.48 4.35
CA VAL A 55 -8.36 2.45 5.28
C VAL A 55 -9.22 2.46 6.53
N GLN A 56 -9.66 1.31 6.98
CA GLN A 56 -10.43 1.13 8.20
C GLN A 56 -9.63 0.34 9.22
N ILE A 57 -9.39 0.97 10.37
CA ILE A 57 -8.61 0.40 11.48
C ILE A 57 -9.38 0.69 12.77
N ALA A 58 -9.74 -0.36 13.51
CA ALA A 58 -10.48 -0.26 14.78
C ALA A 58 -11.73 0.66 14.70
N GLY A 59 -12.48 0.59 13.60
CA GLY A 59 -13.69 1.39 13.37
C GLY A 59 -13.46 2.85 12.97
N ARG A 60 -12.20 3.29 12.83
CA ARG A 60 -11.84 4.62 12.30
C ARG A 60 -11.43 4.53 10.85
N ARG A 61 -11.75 5.57 10.08
CA ARG A 61 -11.38 5.69 8.67
C ARG A 61 -10.25 6.68 8.47
N TYR A 62 -9.30 6.30 7.61
CA TYR A 62 -8.13 7.08 7.24
C TYR A 62 -8.00 7.13 5.72
N LYS A 63 -7.31 8.15 5.21
CA LYS A 63 -6.76 8.13 3.85
C LYS A 63 -5.38 7.47 3.88
N GLY A 64 -4.98 6.85 2.78
CA GLY A 64 -3.64 6.31 2.64
C GLY A 64 -3.21 6.18 1.18
N ALA A 65 -1.90 6.03 1.00
CA ALA A 65 -1.30 5.69 -0.28
C ALA A 65 -0.99 4.18 -0.30
N LEU A 66 -1.68 3.43 -1.15
CA LEU A 66 -1.46 2.00 -1.36
C LEU A 66 -0.47 1.78 -2.49
N TYR A 67 0.55 0.98 -2.26
CA TYR A 67 1.53 0.57 -3.25
C TYR A 67 1.43 -0.94 -3.49
N TYR A 68 1.32 -1.32 -4.76
CA TYR A 68 1.52 -2.70 -5.21
C TYR A 68 2.58 -2.73 -6.30
N GLY A 69 3.66 -3.49 -6.08
CA GLY A 69 4.73 -3.58 -7.07
C GLY A 69 6.02 -4.16 -6.49
N PRO A 70 7.10 -4.16 -7.29
CA PRO A 70 8.38 -4.70 -6.87
C PRO A 70 8.91 -3.94 -5.65
N ARG A 71 9.62 -4.64 -4.79
CA ARG A 71 10.16 -4.02 -3.58
C ARG A 71 11.18 -2.94 -3.95
N LEU A 72 10.89 -1.67 -3.64
CA LEU A 72 11.70 -0.52 -4.10
C LEU A 72 13.11 -0.45 -3.50
N VAL A 73 13.32 -0.99 -2.29
CA VAL A 73 14.58 -0.84 -1.53
C VAL A 73 15.49 -2.06 -1.61
N LYS A 74 14.97 -3.23 -2.01
CA LYS A 74 15.75 -4.45 -2.20
C LYS A 74 15.42 -5.02 -3.57
N LYS A 75 16.44 -5.42 -4.33
CA LYS A 75 16.30 -6.14 -5.61
C LYS A 75 15.75 -7.58 -5.43
N GLU A 76 14.71 -7.72 -4.61
CA GLU A 76 13.96 -8.96 -4.43
C GLU A 76 12.91 -9.08 -5.55
N VAL A 77 12.64 -10.30 -6.00
CA VAL A 77 11.83 -10.59 -7.20
C VAL A 77 10.32 -10.54 -6.90
N HIS A 78 9.93 -10.38 -5.64
CA HIS A 78 8.54 -10.46 -5.22
C HIS A 78 7.88 -9.08 -5.12
N ASN A 79 6.64 -8.99 -5.59
CA ASN A 79 5.81 -7.82 -5.35
C ASN A 79 5.40 -7.75 -3.87
N VAL A 80 5.30 -6.53 -3.37
CA VAL A 80 4.79 -6.21 -2.04
C VAL A 80 3.49 -5.43 -2.15
N LEU A 81 2.69 -5.48 -1.10
CA LEU A 81 1.55 -4.59 -0.88
C LEU A 81 1.81 -3.82 0.40
N GLU A 82 1.98 -2.52 0.24
CA GLU A 82 2.32 -1.62 1.33
C GLU A 82 1.31 -0.48 1.34
N ILE A 83 0.84 -0.09 2.51
CA ILE A 83 -0.01 1.09 2.65
C ILE A 83 0.60 2.08 3.64
N HIS A 84 0.80 3.31 3.19
CA HIS A 84 1.11 4.42 4.07
C HIS A 84 -0.20 5.09 4.48
N VAL A 85 -0.59 4.87 5.73
CA VAL A 85 -1.81 5.43 6.32
C VAL A 85 -1.49 6.82 6.86
N PHE A 86 -2.24 7.83 6.42
CA PHE A 86 -2.00 9.21 6.83
C PHE A 86 -2.48 9.45 8.26
N ASP A 87 -1.77 10.31 8.99
CA ASP A 87 -2.06 10.67 10.38
C ASP A 87 -2.19 9.45 11.33
N PHE A 88 -1.49 8.36 11.00
CA PHE A 88 -1.49 7.11 11.76
C PHE A 88 -0.06 6.71 12.14
N ALA A 89 0.17 6.47 13.43
CA ALA A 89 1.50 6.23 13.98
C ALA A 89 1.60 4.98 14.86
N GLU A 90 0.53 4.16 14.92
CA GLU A 90 0.48 2.98 15.79
C GLU A 90 1.08 1.74 15.12
N GLU A 91 1.67 0.85 15.93
CA GLU A 91 2.10 -0.47 15.49
C GLU A 91 0.97 -1.48 15.70
N ILE A 92 0.45 -2.02 14.60
CA ILE A 92 -0.70 -2.92 14.61
C ILE A 92 -0.39 -4.27 13.94
N TYR A 93 0.83 -4.78 14.11
CA TYR A 93 1.22 -6.09 13.58
C TYR A 93 0.24 -7.19 13.98
N ASP A 94 0.05 -8.16 13.09
CA ASP A 94 -0.84 -9.31 13.24
C ASP A 94 -2.33 -8.94 13.37
N GLN A 95 -2.69 -7.65 13.24
CA GLN A 95 -4.08 -7.20 13.18
C GLN A 95 -4.57 -7.16 11.74
N THR A 96 -5.87 -7.43 11.54
CA THR A 96 -6.54 -7.24 10.25
C THR A 96 -7.02 -5.80 10.12
N ILE A 97 -6.70 -5.19 8.97
CA ILE A 97 -7.29 -3.93 8.53
C ILE A 97 -8.14 -4.18 7.29
N GLU A 98 -9.02 -3.23 6.97
CA GLU A 98 -9.73 -3.21 5.70
C GLU A 98 -9.30 -1.99 4.89
N PHE A 99 -9.20 -2.13 3.57
CA PHE A 99 -8.90 -1.01 2.69
C PHE A 99 -9.65 -1.08 1.36
N GLN A 100 -9.81 0.05 0.70
CA GLN A 100 -10.35 0.13 -0.67
C GLN A 100 -9.24 0.54 -1.64
N ILE A 101 -9.31 0.03 -2.89
CA ILE A 101 -8.44 0.47 -3.98
C ILE A 101 -9.12 1.65 -4.67
N GLY A 102 -8.57 2.84 -4.48
CA GLY A 102 -9.06 4.08 -5.08
C GLY A 102 -8.39 4.39 -6.43
N ALA A 103 -8.30 5.68 -6.75
CA ALA A 103 -7.74 6.13 -8.02
C ALA A 103 -6.24 5.80 -8.15
N PHE A 104 -5.83 5.39 -9.35
CA PHE A 104 -4.42 5.21 -9.70
C PHE A 104 -3.69 6.56 -9.70
N VAL A 105 -2.53 6.60 -9.06
CA VAL A 105 -1.70 7.81 -8.91
C VAL A 105 -0.52 7.79 -9.87
N ARG A 106 0.23 6.68 -9.91
CA ARG A 106 1.41 6.51 -10.78
C ARG A 106 1.91 5.06 -10.85
N PRO A 107 2.67 4.67 -11.90
CA PRO A 107 3.34 3.38 -11.94
C PRO A 107 4.53 3.30 -10.95
N PRO A 108 5.12 2.11 -10.72
CA PRO A 108 6.38 1.96 -10.00
C PRO A 108 7.50 2.76 -10.68
N LEU A 109 8.41 3.30 -9.88
CA LEU A 109 9.55 4.09 -10.33
C LEU A 109 10.80 3.54 -9.64
N ASP A 110 11.92 3.51 -10.37
CA ASP A 110 13.25 3.27 -9.80
C ASP A 110 13.84 4.59 -9.29
N PHE A 111 14.67 4.51 -8.25
CA PHE A 111 15.32 5.67 -7.67
C PHE A 111 16.82 5.42 -7.51
N ASP A 112 17.63 6.33 -8.03
CA ASP A 112 19.09 6.29 -7.90
C ASP A 112 19.58 6.75 -6.52
N SER A 113 18.68 7.29 -5.67
CA SER A 113 19.00 7.76 -4.33
C SER A 113 17.81 7.71 -3.37
N LEU A 114 18.13 7.65 -2.07
CA LEU A 114 17.14 7.68 -1.00
C LEU A 114 16.36 9.00 -0.96
N ASP A 115 17.02 10.12 -1.29
CA ASP A 115 16.39 11.44 -1.30
C ASP A 115 15.42 11.59 -2.48
N GLY A 116 15.74 11.03 -3.64
CA GLY A 116 14.81 10.95 -4.77
C GLY A 116 13.55 10.14 -4.42
N LEU A 117 13.71 9.01 -3.72
CA LEU A 117 12.57 8.24 -3.22
C LEU A 117 11.72 9.07 -2.26
N LYS A 118 12.33 9.74 -1.26
CA LYS A 118 11.60 10.59 -0.30
C LYS A 118 10.79 11.69 -0.98
N GLN A 119 11.40 12.38 -1.95
CA GLN A 119 10.72 13.45 -2.69
C GLN A 119 9.49 12.91 -3.40
N GLN A 120 9.63 11.77 -4.10
CA GLN A 120 8.51 11.18 -4.81
C GLN A 120 7.39 10.73 -3.87
N LEU A 121 7.72 10.14 -2.72
CA LEU A 121 6.72 9.73 -1.72
C LEU A 121 5.94 10.94 -1.18
N ALA A 122 6.59 12.09 -0.98
CA ALA A 122 5.91 13.32 -0.57
C ALA A 122 4.95 13.83 -1.66
N GLU A 123 5.35 13.77 -2.93
CA GLU A 123 4.47 14.11 -4.06
C GLU A 123 3.28 13.16 -4.15
N ASP A 124 3.48 11.86 -3.91
CA ASP A 124 2.41 10.86 -3.93
C ASP A 124 1.37 11.16 -2.86
N VAL A 125 1.80 11.48 -1.64
CA VAL A 125 0.90 11.90 -0.56
C VAL A 125 0.11 13.14 -0.97
N ALA A 126 0.77 14.17 -1.50
CA ALA A 126 0.09 15.38 -1.95
C ALA A 126 -0.97 15.10 -3.02
N ARG A 127 -0.68 14.20 -3.97
CA ARG A 127 -1.64 13.77 -5.00
C ARG A 127 -2.81 13.01 -4.37
N VAL A 128 -2.57 12.06 -3.47
CA VAL A 128 -3.63 11.28 -2.80
C VAL A 128 -4.52 12.18 -1.93
N VAL A 129 -3.95 13.16 -1.23
CA VAL A 129 -4.73 14.10 -0.41
C VAL A 129 -5.64 14.97 -1.27
N GLY A 130 -5.19 15.36 -2.47
CA GLY A 130 -5.95 16.17 -3.43
C GLY A 130 -7.06 15.42 -4.20
N LEU A 131 -7.15 14.09 -4.03
CA LEU A 131 -8.23 13.24 -4.53
C LEU A 131 -9.35 13.10 -3.48
#